data_AF-A0A2T8HH37-F1
#
_entry.id   AF-A0A2T8HH37-F1
#
_cell.length_a   1.000
_cell.length_b   1.000
_cell.length_c   1.000
_cell.angle_alpha   90.00
_cell.angle_beta   90.00
_cell.angle_gamma   90.00
#
_symmetry.space_group_name_H-M   'P 1'
#
loop_
_entity.id
_entity.type
_entity.pdbx_description
1 polymer ?
#
loop_
_entity_poly.entity_id
_entity_poly.type
_entity_poly.pdbx_seq_one_letter_code
_entity_poly.pdbx_strand_id
1 'polypeptide(L)'
;MLRSLFLLIFPAAFWLNTNSPAIKNTDSWQEVRDTIAPRRDTIGIEEVLIQREVLSPEEQFRRDSSEYRIIYLHGDNKKMIEAINIFPPVIVININKIYNHFSTSGKRARSMQKVLKDRFENDKINQTWYPLTQQLAKLEGQQLEDFRRYYQPNYDWWVVAEEYEQLDYLFKRLRNYGDSASYIREYLALPNKETPSFYDRK
;
A
#
# COMPACT_ATOMS: atom_id res chain seq x y z
N MET A 1 -72.87 21.22 21.17
CA MET A 1 -73.30 22.49 20.53
C MET A 1 -72.18 23.51 20.71
N LEU A 2 -71.83 24.24 19.64
CA LEU A 2 -70.95 25.43 19.53
C LEU A 2 -69.53 25.34 20.14
N ARG A 3 -68.43 25.21 19.37
CA ARG A 3 -67.79 26.12 18.40
C ARG A 3 -67.40 27.52 18.92
N SER A 4 -66.09 27.78 18.78
CA SER A 4 -65.43 29.05 18.42
C SER A 4 -64.95 29.97 19.54
N LEU A 5 -63.64 29.86 19.85
CA LEU A 5 -62.81 31.02 20.19
C LEU A 5 -61.67 31.10 19.15
N PHE A 6 -61.53 32.28 18.58
CA PHE A 6 -60.65 32.68 17.48
C PHE A 6 -59.33 33.22 18.05
N LEU A 7 -58.17 32.93 17.42
CA LEU A 7 -57.21 33.94 16.91
C LEU A 7 -55.80 33.36 16.62
N LEU A 8 -55.51 33.27 15.30
CA LEU A 8 -54.30 33.69 14.59
C LEU A 8 -52.96 33.76 15.35
N ILE A 9 -52.00 32.89 14.99
CA ILE A 9 -50.59 33.27 14.72
C ILE A 9 -50.07 32.47 13.51
N PHE A 10 -49.29 33.18 12.70
CA PHE A 10 -48.84 32.97 11.32
C PHE A 10 -48.03 31.68 11.01
N PRO A 11 -47.98 31.27 9.73
CA PRO A 11 -47.33 30.06 9.26
C PRO A 11 -45.83 30.26 9.03
N ALA A 12 -44.99 29.46 9.68
CA ALA A 12 -43.58 29.34 9.31
C ALA A 12 -43.42 28.24 8.24
N ALA A 13 -43.84 28.54 7.01
CA ALA A 13 -43.43 27.78 5.84
C ALA A 13 -41.94 28.08 5.59
N PHE A 14 -41.10 27.13 5.97
CA PHE A 14 -39.67 27.15 5.72
C PHE A 14 -39.44 27.11 4.20
N TRP A 15 -39.16 28.27 3.63
CA TRP A 15 -38.86 28.44 2.21
C TRP A 15 -37.52 27.78 1.87
N LEU A 16 -37.55 26.74 1.03
CA LEU A 16 -36.39 26.23 0.30
C LEU A 16 -35.99 27.28 -0.74
N ASN A 17 -34.84 27.91 -0.52
CA ASN A 17 -34.19 28.79 -1.48
C ASN A 17 -33.42 27.94 -2.51
N THR A 18 -34.03 27.67 -3.67
CA THR A 18 -33.36 27.10 -4.83
C THR A 18 -33.10 28.20 -5.86
N ASN A 19 -32.08 29.02 -5.63
CA ASN A 19 -31.55 29.91 -6.66
C ASN A 19 -30.59 29.13 -7.57
N SER A 20 -31.15 28.42 -8.55
CA SER A 20 -30.42 28.03 -9.75
C SER A 20 -30.72 29.08 -10.83
N PRO A 21 -29.75 29.85 -11.34
CA PRO A 21 -30.02 30.77 -12.44
C PRO A 21 -30.35 29.97 -13.70
N ALA A 22 -31.50 30.31 -14.29
CA ALA A 22 -31.97 29.79 -15.56
C ALA A 22 -30.98 30.14 -16.69
N ILE A 23 -30.47 29.10 -17.36
CA ILE A 23 -29.74 29.22 -18.62
C ILE A 23 -30.77 29.67 -19.67
N LYS A 24 -30.67 30.93 -20.13
CA LYS A 24 -31.45 31.40 -21.27
C LYS A 24 -30.86 30.77 -22.53
N ASN A 25 -31.61 29.84 -23.12
CA ASN A 25 -31.31 29.34 -24.45
C ASN A 25 -31.95 30.30 -25.46
N THR A 26 -31.13 31.08 -26.16
CA THR A 26 -31.56 31.81 -27.36
C THR A 26 -30.85 31.17 -28.54
N ASP A 27 -31.52 30.17 -29.12
CA ASP A 27 -31.19 29.66 -30.44
C ASP A 27 -31.63 30.70 -31.48
N SER A 28 -30.66 31.35 -32.12
CA SER A 28 -30.87 31.97 -33.43
C SER A 28 -29.82 31.40 -34.37
N TRP A 29 -30.29 30.56 -35.30
CA TRP A 29 -29.53 29.94 -36.36
C TRP A 29 -28.87 31.02 -37.25
N GLN A 30 -27.54 31.06 -37.25
CA GLN A 30 -26.77 31.61 -38.35
C GLN A 30 -25.83 30.54 -38.90
N GLU A 31 -25.85 30.45 -40.22
CA GLU A 31 -25.44 29.31 -41.02
C GLU A 31 -23.93 29.09 -41.09
N VAL A 32 -23.59 27.80 -40.99
CA VAL A 32 -22.41 27.07 -41.45
C VAL A 32 -21.47 27.83 -42.40
N ARG A 33 -20.21 27.97 -41.98
CA ARG A 33 -19.07 27.87 -42.92
C ARG A 33 -18.00 26.94 -42.36
N ASP A 34 -17.64 26.01 -43.24
CA ASP A 34 -16.69 24.94 -43.10
C ASP A 34 -15.34 25.37 -42.54
N THR A 35 -14.92 24.74 -41.44
CA THR A 35 -13.63 24.04 -41.39
C THR A 35 -13.69 23.06 -40.22
N ILE A 36 -13.52 21.77 -40.51
CA ILE A 36 -13.32 20.75 -39.47
C ILE A 36 -11.94 21.03 -38.86
N ALA A 37 -11.89 21.86 -37.82
CA ALA A 37 -10.79 21.84 -36.88
C ALA A 37 -11.01 20.64 -35.96
N PRO A 38 -10.04 19.72 -35.78
CA PRO A 38 -10.19 18.67 -34.79
C PRO A 38 -10.30 19.34 -33.42
N ARG A 39 -11.49 19.34 -32.82
CA ARG A 39 -11.67 19.68 -31.41
C ARG A 39 -10.81 18.69 -30.63
N ARG A 40 -9.69 19.18 -30.09
CA ARG A 40 -8.92 18.46 -29.09
C ARG A 40 -9.76 18.49 -27.82
N ASP A 41 -10.61 17.50 -27.64
CA ASP A 41 -11.23 17.16 -26.35
C ASP A 41 -10.17 16.56 -25.42
N THR A 42 -9.07 17.29 -25.22
CA THR A 42 -8.09 16.96 -24.20
C THR A 42 -8.61 17.55 -22.90
N ILE A 43 -9.30 16.73 -22.11
CA ILE A 43 -9.56 17.04 -20.72
C ILE A 43 -8.17 17.21 -20.08
N GLY A 44 -7.80 18.46 -19.77
CA GLY A 44 -6.60 18.74 -19.00
C GLY A 44 -6.81 18.16 -17.60
N ILE A 45 -6.13 17.06 -17.29
CA ILE A 45 -6.16 16.49 -15.96
C ILE A 45 -5.30 17.40 -15.09
N GLU A 46 -5.92 18.03 -14.10
CA GLU A 46 -5.21 18.83 -13.10
C GLU A 46 -4.26 17.91 -12.31
N GLU A 47 -2.99 18.30 -12.22
CA GLU A 47 -2.02 17.57 -11.42
C GLU A 47 -2.34 17.79 -9.93
N VAL A 48 -2.82 16.73 -9.27
CA VAL A 48 -3.00 16.74 -7.82
C VAL A 48 -1.69 16.31 -7.17
N LEU A 49 -0.97 17.26 -6.57
CA LEU A 49 0.22 16.98 -5.76
C LEU A 49 -0.21 16.30 -4.45
N ILE A 50 -0.10 14.98 -4.40
CA ILE A 50 -0.35 14.21 -3.18
C ILE A 50 0.89 14.30 -2.29
N GLN A 51 0.88 15.22 -1.33
CA GLN A 51 1.89 15.25 -0.28
C GLN A 51 1.63 14.09 0.69
N ARG A 52 2.41 13.01 0.56
CA ARG A 52 2.37 11.89 1.52
C ARG A 52 3.44 12.10 2.58
N GLU A 53 3.03 11.98 3.83
CA GLU A 53 3.95 11.88 4.97
C GLU A 53 4.77 10.60 4.85
N VAL A 54 6.10 10.71 4.94
CA VAL A 54 7.01 9.55 4.97
C VAL A 54 7.05 9.04 6.41
N LEU A 55 6.28 7.99 6.69
CA LEU A 55 6.22 7.37 8.01
C LEU A 55 7.34 6.34 8.21
N SER A 56 7.74 6.14 9.48
CA SER A 56 8.54 4.98 9.85
C SER A 56 7.75 3.68 9.60
N PRO A 57 8.40 2.54 9.28
CA PRO A 57 7.70 1.26 9.11
C PRO A 57 6.77 0.89 10.28
N GLU A 58 7.15 1.21 11.53
CA GLU A 58 6.31 0.98 12.71
C GLU A 58 5.10 1.89 12.78
N GLU A 59 5.26 3.15 12.38
CA GLU A 59 4.17 4.11 12.37
C GLU A 59 3.16 3.74 11.29
N GLN A 60 3.65 3.33 10.12
CA GLN A 60 2.83 2.79 9.03
C GLN A 60 2.10 1.54 9.48
N PHE A 61 2.79 0.58 10.10
CA PHE A 61 2.15 -0.64 10.59
C PHE A 61 1.11 -0.36 11.69
N ARG A 62 1.36 0.61 12.57
CA ARG A 62 0.40 1.04 13.59
C ARG A 62 -0.82 1.70 12.95
N ARG A 63 -0.62 2.56 11.94
CA ARG A 63 -1.69 3.18 11.14
C ARG A 63 -2.52 2.10 10.46
N ASP A 64 -1.90 1.20 9.73
CA ASP A 64 -2.55 0.08 9.04
C ASP A 64 -3.31 -0.81 10.04
N SER A 65 -2.72 -1.09 11.21
CA SER A 65 -3.39 -1.88 12.25
C SER A 65 -4.64 -1.21 12.81
N SER A 66 -4.62 0.12 12.92
CA SER A 66 -5.77 0.90 13.36
C SER A 66 -6.86 1.00 12.29
N GLU A 67 -6.47 1.24 11.03
CA GLU A 67 -7.38 1.38 9.89
C GLU A 67 -8.07 0.04 9.58
N TYR A 68 -7.30 -1.05 9.58
CA TYR A 68 -7.79 -2.40 9.32
C TYR A 68 -8.18 -3.15 10.59
N ARG A 69 -8.60 -2.46 11.67
CA ARG A 69 -8.98 -3.09 12.95
C ARG A 69 -9.98 -4.24 12.78
N ILE A 70 -10.95 -4.09 11.88
CA ILE A 70 -11.96 -5.11 11.59
C ILE A 70 -11.33 -6.41 11.07
N ILE A 71 -10.30 -6.31 10.23
CA ILE A 71 -9.51 -7.45 9.76
C ILE A 71 -8.77 -8.12 10.92
N TYR A 72 -8.23 -7.33 11.85
CA TYR A 72 -7.60 -7.85 13.07
C TYR A 72 -8.58 -8.61 13.96
N LEU A 73 -9.80 -8.09 14.14
CA LEU A 73 -10.86 -8.75 14.91
C LEU A 73 -11.34 -10.06 14.26
N HIS A 74 -11.56 -10.06 12.94
CA HIS A 74 -12.02 -11.26 12.23
C HIS A 74 -10.93 -12.31 12.02
N GLY A 75 -9.66 -11.92 12.01
CA GLY A 75 -8.56 -12.86 11.90
C GLY A 75 -8.12 -13.46 13.24
N ASP A 76 -8.56 -12.90 14.39
CA ASP A 76 -8.26 -13.46 15.71
C ASP A 76 -8.99 -14.79 15.92
N ASN A 77 -8.20 -15.86 15.88
CA ASN A 77 -8.63 -17.22 16.15
C ASN A 77 -7.93 -17.83 17.37
N LYS A 78 -7.21 -17.01 18.16
CA LYS A 78 -6.50 -17.47 19.35
C LYS A 78 -7.45 -17.48 20.54
N LYS A 79 -7.24 -18.41 21.48
CA LYS A 79 -8.05 -18.53 22.71
C LYS A 79 -9.56 -18.69 22.43
N MET A 80 -9.91 -19.63 21.55
CA MET A 80 -11.32 -19.98 21.28
C MET A 80 -11.98 -20.65 22.49
N ILE A 81 -11.19 -21.38 23.28
CA ILE A 81 -11.59 -22.04 24.51
C ILE A 81 -10.60 -21.58 25.58
N GLU A 82 -11.10 -20.94 26.62
CA GLU A 82 -10.33 -20.52 27.78
C GLU A 82 -10.83 -21.30 29.00
N ALA A 83 -9.94 -22.05 29.65
CA ALA A 83 -10.24 -22.68 30.92
C ALA A 83 -9.86 -21.70 32.04
N ILE A 84 -10.84 -21.32 32.85
CA ILE A 84 -10.61 -20.50 34.03
C ILE A 84 -10.42 -21.47 35.21
N ASN A 85 -9.21 -21.46 35.77
CA ASN A 85 -8.82 -22.26 36.95
C ASN A 85 -9.40 -21.66 38.24
N ILE A 86 -10.72 -21.54 38.31
CA ILE A 86 -11.46 -21.35 39.57
C ILE A 86 -12.05 -22.71 39.90
N PHE A 87 -12.10 -23.13 41.18
CA PHE A 87 -12.69 -24.43 41.53
C PHE A 87 -14.21 -24.25 41.76
N PRO A 88 -15.09 -24.98 41.04
CA PRO A 88 -14.84 -25.94 39.95
C PRO A 88 -14.50 -25.25 38.62
N PRO A 89 -13.65 -25.87 37.76
CA PRO A 89 -13.13 -25.25 36.54
C PRO A 89 -14.25 -24.85 35.59
N VAL A 90 -14.24 -23.58 35.17
CA VAL A 90 -15.21 -23.03 34.22
C VAL A 90 -14.56 -22.93 32.85
N ILE A 91 -15.17 -23.56 31.85
CA ILE A 91 -14.75 -23.46 30.45
C ILE A 91 -15.53 -22.33 29.80
N VAL A 92 -14.82 -21.34 29.26
CA VAL A 92 -15.40 -20.23 28.50
C VAL A 92 -15.11 -20.44 27.02
N ILE A 93 -16.16 -20.46 26.20
CA ILE A 93 -16.08 -20.67 24.76
C ILE A 93 -16.39 -19.35 24.05
N ASN A 94 -15.45 -18.85 23.26
CA ASN A 94 -15.67 -17.67 22.44
C ASN A 94 -16.22 -18.06 21.07
N ILE A 95 -17.55 -18.05 20.95
CA ILE A 95 -18.26 -18.46 19.73
C ILE A 95 -17.87 -17.61 18.52
N ASN A 96 -17.66 -16.30 18.70
CA ASN A 96 -17.23 -15.42 17.61
C ASN A 96 -15.89 -15.84 17.02
N LYS A 97 -14.94 -16.25 17.87
CA LYS A 97 -13.61 -16.72 17.43
C LYS A 97 -13.69 -18.08 16.75
N ILE A 98 -14.55 -18.98 17.23
CA ILE A 98 -14.83 -20.27 16.57
C ILE A 98 -15.42 -20.01 15.18
N TYR A 99 -16.43 -19.15 15.11
CA TYR A 99 -17.04 -18.77 13.84
C TYR A 99 -16.00 -18.16 12.88
N ASN A 100 -15.23 -17.19 13.35
CA ASN A 100 -14.16 -16.58 12.56
C ASN A 100 -13.13 -17.61 12.07
N HIS A 101 -12.75 -18.58 12.91
CA HIS A 101 -11.79 -19.63 12.54
C HIS A 101 -12.25 -20.46 11.33
N PHE A 102 -13.54 -20.81 11.29
CA PHE A 102 -14.11 -21.64 10.22
C PHE A 102 -14.71 -20.83 9.06
N SER A 103 -15.05 -19.56 9.27
CA SER A 103 -15.65 -18.71 8.26
C SER A 103 -14.67 -18.37 7.12
N THR A 104 -15.21 -18.20 5.91
CA THR A 104 -14.46 -17.70 4.76
C THR A 104 -13.93 -16.29 5.00
N SER A 105 -14.72 -15.45 5.68
CA SER A 105 -14.33 -14.09 6.08
C SER A 105 -13.13 -14.10 7.02
N GLY A 106 -13.09 -14.96 8.03
CA GLY A 106 -11.94 -15.06 8.92
C GLY A 106 -10.71 -15.72 8.28
N LYS A 107 -10.89 -16.63 7.30
CA LYS A 107 -9.77 -17.11 6.46
C LYS A 107 -9.16 -15.97 5.63
N ARG A 108 -10.00 -15.15 4.98
CA ARG A 108 -9.54 -13.98 4.21
C ARG A 108 -8.89 -12.92 5.11
N ALA A 109 -9.46 -12.68 6.28
CA ALA A 109 -8.89 -11.76 7.27
C ALA A 109 -7.47 -12.17 7.69
N ARG A 110 -7.24 -13.46 7.98
CA ARG A 110 -5.90 -13.99 8.27
C ARG A 110 -4.93 -13.86 7.09
N SER A 111 -5.40 -14.09 5.87
CA SER A 111 -4.58 -13.85 4.67
C SER A 111 -4.17 -12.39 4.55
N MET A 112 -5.07 -11.47 4.84
CA MET A 112 -4.79 -10.03 4.82
C MET A 112 -3.82 -9.63 5.94
N GLN A 113 -4.00 -10.16 7.16
CA GLN A 113 -3.05 -9.96 8.26
C GLN A 113 -1.64 -10.42 7.87
N LYS A 114 -1.53 -11.55 7.16
CA LYS A 114 -0.24 -12.02 6.64
C LYS A 114 0.37 -11.02 5.66
N VAL A 115 -0.40 -10.52 4.70
CA VAL A 115 0.08 -9.50 3.74
C VAL A 115 0.55 -8.23 4.45
N LEU A 116 -0.18 -7.76 5.46
CA LEU A 116 0.21 -6.58 6.24
C LEU A 116 1.50 -6.83 7.03
N LYS A 117 1.63 -8.03 7.63
CA LYS A 117 2.84 -8.45 8.32
C LYS A 117 4.03 -8.52 7.35
N ASP A 118 3.89 -9.22 6.23
CA ASP A 118 4.93 -9.38 5.22
C ASP A 118 5.38 -8.01 4.67
N ARG A 119 4.44 -7.07 4.47
CA ARG A 119 4.76 -5.69 4.09
C ARG A 119 5.61 -5.00 5.16
N PHE A 120 5.19 -5.05 6.43
CA PHE A 120 5.93 -4.43 7.52
C PHE A 120 7.36 -4.97 7.62
N GLU A 121 7.54 -6.29 7.52
CA GLU A 121 8.84 -6.94 7.54
C GLU A 121 9.72 -6.50 6.37
N ASN A 122 9.15 -6.40 5.16
CA ASN A 122 9.85 -5.89 3.98
C ASN A 122 10.26 -4.42 4.14
N ASP A 123 9.36 -3.56 4.62
CA ASP A 123 9.64 -2.13 4.82
C ASP A 123 10.76 -1.93 5.86
N LYS A 124 10.79 -2.79 6.89
CA LYS A 124 11.86 -2.83 7.89
C LYS A 124 13.21 -3.21 7.32
N ILE A 125 13.26 -4.23 6.47
CA ILE A 125 14.48 -4.58 5.74
C ILE A 125 14.89 -3.41 4.84
N ASN A 126 13.96 -2.86 4.05
CA ASN A 126 14.26 -1.82 3.08
C ASN A 126 14.87 -0.57 3.72
N GLN A 127 14.41 -0.21 4.92
CA GLN A 127 14.96 0.90 5.71
C GLN A 127 16.48 0.80 5.93
N THR A 128 17.02 -0.43 6.04
CA THR A 128 18.45 -0.68 6.28
C THR A 128 19.18 -1.17 5.03
N TRP A 129 18.54 -2.02 4.22
CA TRP A 129 19.10 -2.59 2.99
C TRP A 129 19.33 -1.56 1.87
N TYR A 130 18.40 -0.62 1.67
CA TYR A 130 18.51 0.38 0.61
C TYR A 130 19.70 1.31 0.79
N PRO A 131 19.95 1.90 1.98
CA PRO A 131 21.13 2.74 2.19
C PRO A 131 22.43 1.94 2.06
N LEU A 132 22.50 0.71 2.58
CA LEU A 132 23.69 -0.14 2.46
C LEU A 132 24.04 -0.44 1.00
N THR A 133 23.05 -0.85 0.21
CA THR A 133 23.23 -1.14 -1.22
C THR A 133 23.58 0.12 -2.01
N GLN A 134 23.00 1.27 -1.68
CA GLN A 134 23.33 2.54 -2.34
C GLN A 134 24.81 2.92 -2.15
N GLN A 135 25.34 2.70 -0.95
CA GLN A 135 26.71 3.09 -0.60
C GLN A 135 27.76 2.11 -1.15
N LEU A 136 27.48 0.81 -1.11
CA LEU A 136 28.50 -0.22 -1.31
C LEU A 136 28.42 -0.92 -2.68
N ALA A 137 27.24 -1.03 -3.29
CA ALA A 137 27.08 -1.83 -4.51
C ALA A 137 27.73 -1.20 -5.75
N LYS A 138 27.92 0.12 -5.77
CA LYS A 138 28.37 0.88 -6.96
C LYS A 138 27.53 0.58 -8.23
N LEU A 139 26.31 0.07 -8.06
CA LEU A 139 25.33 -0.16 -9.12
C LEU A 139 24.46 1.09 -9.24
N GLU A 140 24.04 1.42 -10.47
CA GLU A 140 23.24 2.62 -10.74
C GLU A 140 21.95 2.27 -11.47
N GLY A 141 20.91 3.07 -11.23
CA GLY A 141 19.62 2.98 -11.90
C GLY A 141 18.96 1.60 -11.80
N GLN A 142 18.55 1.05 -12.94
CA GLN A 142 17.80 -0.20 -13.02
C GLN A 142 18.55 -1.41 -12.46
N GLN A 143 19.88 -1.47 -12.62
CA GLN A 143 20.69 -2.60 -12.14
C GLN A 143 20.66 -2.69 -10.61
N LEU A 144 20.67 -1.54 -9.94
CA LEU A 144 20.59 -1.47 -8.49
C LEU A 144 19.20 -1.91 -7.99
N GLU A 145 18.14 -1.46 -8.65
CA GLU A 145 16.77 -1.84 -8.31
C GLU A 145 16.52 -3.34 -8.53
N ASP A 146 17.01 -3.89 -9.64
CA ASP A 146 16.93 -5.32 -9.92
C ASP A 146 17.73 -6.12 -8.89
N PHE A 147 18.95 -5.69 -8.56
CA PHE A 147 19.76 -6.31 -7.51
C PHE A 147 19.03 -6.33 -6.16
N ARG A 148 18.47 -5.18 -5.73
CA ARG A 148 17.72 -5.06 -4.48
C ARG A 148 16.53 -6.01 -4.46
N ARG A 149 15.79 -6.11 -5.56
CA ARG A 149 14.61 -6.98 -5.68
C ARG A 149 14.97 -8.46 -5.64
N TYR A 150 16.03 -8.88 -6.33
CA TYR A 150 16.40 -10.29 -6.42
C TYR A 150 17.10 -10.81 -5.17
N TYR A 151 17.89 -9.96 -4.51
CA TYR A 151 18.74 -10.36 -3.39
C TYR A 151 18.30 -9.76 -2.06
N GLN A 152 17.04 -9.35 -1.94
CA GLN A 152 16.50 -8.88 -0.66
C GLN A 152 16.63 -10.00 0.40
N PRO A 153 17.22 -9.71 1.57
CA PRO A 153 17.39 -10.71 2.62
C PRO A 153 16.04 -11.04 3.29
N ASN A 154 15.98 -12.21 3.95
CA ASN A 154 14.83 -12.58 4.78
C ASN A 154 14.83 -11.80 6.10
N TYR A 155 13.65 -11.40 6.57
CA TYR A 155 13.49 -10.56 7.76
C TYR A 155 14.04 -11.24 9.02
N ASP A 156 13.68 -12.50 9.24
CA ASP A 156 14.06 -13.24 10.45
C ASP A 156 15.58 -13.35 10.59
N TRP A 157 16.31 -13.51 9.48
CA TRP A 157 17.76 -13.55 9.49
C TRP A 157 18.36 -12.14 9.64
N TRP A 158 17.84 -11.17 8.88
CA TRP A 158 18.37 -9.81 8.82
C TRP A 158 18.34 -9.09 10.18
N VAL A 159 17.26 -9.28 10.95
CA VAL A 159 17.09 -8.66 12.27
C VAL A 159 18.05 -9.23 13.32
N VAL A 160 18.45 -10.50 13.17
CA VAL A 160 19.33 -11.20 14.11
C VAL A 160 20.80 -11.05 13.72
N ALA A 161 21.08 -10.90 12.43
CA ALA A 161 22.43 -10.81 11.89
C ALA A 161 23.16 -9.56 12.38
N GLU A 162 24.44 -9.74 12.72
CA GLU A 162 25.32 -8.62 13.04
C GLU A 162 25.68 -7.82 11.78
N GLU A 163 26.14 -6.58 11.96
CA GLU A 163 26.50 -5.69 10.86
C GLU A 163 27.54 -6.32 9.91
N TYR A 164 28.53 -7.03 10.46
CA TYR A 164 29.54 -7.71 9.64
C TYR A 164 28.93 -8.83 8.77
N GLU A 165 28.01 -9.62 9.32
CA GLU A 165 27.33 -10.69 8.58
C GLU A 165 26.43 -10.12 7.47
N GLN A 166 25.79 -8.98 7.72
CA GLN A 166 25.01 -8.25 6.72
C GLN A 166 25.89 -7.77 5.55
N LEU A 167 27.09 -7.25 5.85
CA LEU A 167 28.05 -6.81 4.83
C LEU A 167 28.60 -8.00 4.03
N ASP A 168 29.01 -9.08 4.70
CA ASP A 168 29.48 -10.29 4.04
C ASP A 168 28.40 -10.89 3.12
N TYR A 169 27.15 -10.91 3.57
CA TYR A 169 26.00 -11.29 2.73
C TYR A 169 25.89 -10.41 1.49
N LEU A 170 25.94 -9.09 1.66
CA LEU A 170 25.88 -8.13 0.55
C LEU A 170 26.99 -8.39 -0.48
N PHE A 171 28.24 -8.52 -0.05
CA PHE A 171 29.37 -8.76 -0.96
C PHE A 171 29.25 -10.09 -1.69
N LYS A 172 28.82 -11.15 -0.99
CA LYS A 172 28.54 -12.45 -1.62
C LYS A 172 27.45 -12.34 -2.69
N ARG A 173 26.37 -11.59 -2.43
CA ARG A 173 25.29 -11.39 -3.40
C ARG A 173 25.72 -10.52 -4.57
N LEU A 174 26.49 -9.46 -4.34
CA LEU A 174 27.04 -8.63 -5.40
C LEU A 174 27.93 -9.43 -6.35
N ARG A 175 28.80 -10.29 -5.81
CA ARG A 175 29.61 -11.21 -6.62
C ARG A 175 28.72 -12.12 -7.46
N ASN A 176 27.74 -12.78 -6.85
CA ASN A 176 26.80 -13.66 -7.56
C ASN A 176 26.02 -12.92 -8.66
N TYR A 177 25.61 -11.67 -8.43
CA TYR A 177 24.93 -10.85 -9.42
C TYR A 177 25.85 -10.54 -10.61
N GLY A 178 27.09 -10.15 -10.34
CA GLY A 178 28.11 -9.95 -11.38
C GLY A 178 28.36 -11.21 -12.20
N ASP A 179 28.55 -12.35 -11.53
CA ASP A 179 28.79 -13.66 -12.17
C ASP A 179 27.59 -14.10 -13.04
N SER A 180 26.36 -13.83 -12.59
CA SER A 180 25.15 -14.12 -13.37
C SER A 180 25.05 -13.25 -14.62
N ALA A 181 25.47 -11.99 -14.54
CA ALA A 181 25.51 -11.10 -15.69
C ALA A 181 26.56 -11.55 -16.71
N SER A 182 27.73 -12.04 -16.27
CA SER A 182 28.72 -12.64 -17.17
C SER A 182 28.20 -13.94 -17.80
N TYR A 183 27.56 -14.81 -17.02
CA TYR A 183 27.00 -16.07 -17.54
C TYR A 183 25.92 -15.84 -18.59
N ILE A 184 25.00 -14.90 -18.36
CA ILE A 184 23.95 -14.54 -19.33
C ILE A 184 24.57 -13.99 -20.63
N ARG A 185 25.62 -13.17 -20.52
CA ARG A 185 26.33 -12.63 -21.68
C ARG A 185 27.01 -13.71 -22.51
N GLU A 186 27.68 -14.65 -21.85
CA GLU A 186 28.33 -15.80 -22.48
C GLU A 186 27.30 -16.70 -23.18
N TYR A 187 26.21 -17.06 -22.49
CA TYR A 187 25.13 -17.87 -23.05
C TYR A 187 24.48 -17.26 -24.29
N LEU A 188 24.30 -15.93 -24.30
CA LEU A 188 23.72 -15.19 -25.41
C LEU A 188 24.73 -14.85 -26.53
N ALA A 189 26.00 -15.29 -26.40
CA ALA A 189 27.10 -14.99 -27.32
C ALA A 189 27.22 -13.49 -27.66
N LEU A 190 26.95 -12.63 -26.68
CA LEU A 190 27.04 -11.19 -26.88
C LEU A 190 28.52 -10.79 -27.08
N PRO A 191 28.83 -9.87 -28.00
CA PRO A 191 30.21 -9.41 -28.18
C PRO A 191 30.72 -8.83 -26.86
N ASN A 192 31.94 -9.24 -26.48
CA ASN A 192 32.60 -8.76 -25.27
C ASN A 192 32.72 -7.23 -25.34
N LYS A 193 31.89 -6.52 -24.58
CA LYS A 193 32.26 -5.17 -24.15
C LYS A 193 33.28 -5.37 -23.05
N GLU A 194 34.44 -4.74 -23.16
CA GLU A 194 35.35 -4.53 -22.03
C GLU A 194 34.55 -3.79 -20.94
N THR A 195 33.85 -4.54 -20.09
CA THR A 195 33.28 -4.00 -18.85
C THR A 195 34.46 -3.91 -17.91
N PRO A 196 34.93 -2.71 -17.55
CA PRO A 196 36.06 -2.59 -16.65
C PRO A 196 35.70 -3.32 -15.36
N SER A 197 36.59 -4.22 -14.92
CA SER A 197 36.48 -4.90 -13.64
C SER A 197 36.27 -3.84 -12.56
N PHE A 198 35.52 -4.18 -11.49
CA PHE A 198 35.39 -3.28 -10.34
C PHE A 198 36.74 -2.89 -9.72
N TYR A 199 37.81 -3.64 -10.03
CA TYR A 199 39.20 -3.37 -9.63
C TYR A 199 40.02 -2.51 -10.62
N ASP A 200 39.50 -2.21 -11.82
CA ASP A 200 40.24 -1.49 -12.87
C ASP A 200 40.04 0.03 -12.85
N ARG A 201 39.09 0.55 -12.06
CA ARG A 201 38.91 2.01 -11.89
C ARG A 201 39.64 2.50 -10.64
N LYS A 202 40.91 2.87 -10.82
CA LYS A 202 41.68 3.70 -9.88
C LYS A 202 41.37 5.18 -10.06
#